data_AF-A0A1W9II59-F1
#
_entry.id   AF-A0A1W9II59-F1
#
_cell.length_a   1.000
_cell.length_b   1.000
_cell.length_c   1.000
_cell.angle_alpha   90.00
_cell.angle_beta   90.00
_cell.angle_gamma   90.00
#
_symmetry.space_group_name_H-M   'P 1'
#
loop_
_entity.id
_entity.type
_entity.pdbx_description
1 polymer ?
#
loop_
_entity_poly.entity_id
_entity_poly.type
_entity_poly.pdbx_seq_one_letter_code
_entity_poly.pdbx_strand_id
1 'polypeptide(L)'
;MASPFESYDDLDDVDDQLNAADPAERRVAVITLGHSGDPAAVAHLDRMTADPDPGVRQQVALALGEFDGPDAAAALAKVLVDPEQAVAQAAADSMAELKDPASADAVLPLVGHSHAFVRMGALRALKELRRKDSLKPALDALRDVDAAVRVQAIGVIGFLKLEESIPALTSSTADADSHVRRAAVSALAFSHMRPAAEAITRALSDGDWMVRETAAETLGTSVHGAQAGDALIKALADEFWQVRLKAVRSLGKLRIARASGSIADCLVHTQANLRKEAAAALGEIGDVASLPALEAVVNDPDPEVRKNSRWAVQQILTRGKMVQN
;
A
#
# COMPACT_ATOMS: atom_id res chain seq x y z
N MET A 1 -46.53 -31.18 4.80
CA MET A 1 -45.54 -30.21 4.29
C MET A 1 -44.99 -29.49 5.49
N ALA A 2 -43.85 -29.98 6.01
CA ALA A 2 -43.14 -29.36 7.12
C ALA A 2 -42.19 -28.29 6.58
N SER A 3 -42.01 -27.21 7.33
CA SER A 3 -41.26 -26.00 6.96
C SER A 3 -39.74 -26.29 6.84
N PRO A 4 -39.01 -25.73 5.85
CA PRO A 4 -37.59 -25.97 5.64
C PRO A 4 -36.70 -24.95 6.36
N PHE A 5 -36.95 -24.75 7.65
CA PHE A 5 -36.08 -23.96 8.53
C PHE A 5 -35.65 -24.86 9.69
N GLU A 6 -34.59 -25.63 9.47
CA GLU A 6 -33.76 -26.17 10.55
C GLU A 6 -33.12 -24.97 11.23
N SER A 7 -33.61 -24.63 12.42
CA SER A 7 -33.10 -23.52 13.21
C SER A 7 -33.05 -23.95 14.66
N TYR A 8 -31.85 -23.85 15.24
CA TYR A 8 -31.52 -23.83 16.69
C TYR A 8 -31.14 -25.14 17.42
N ASP A 9 -30.93 -26.28 16.75
CA ASP A 9 -30.40 -27.50 17.42
C ASP A 9 -28.86 -27.67 17.31
N ASP A 10 -28.16 -26.94 16.43
CA ASP A 10 -26.73 -27.20 16.16
C ASP A 10 -25.75 -26.62 17.19
N LEU A 11 -26.14 -25.68 18.06
CA LEU A 11 -25.20 -25.01 18.99
C LEU A 11 -24.93 -25.80 20.28
N ASP A 12 -25.88 -26.60 20.76
CA ASP A 12 -25.66 -27.46 21.93
C ASP A 12 -24.68 -28.61 21.61
N ASP A 13 -24.74 -29.14 20.39
CA ASP A 13 -23.77 -30.13 19.88
C ASP A 13 -22.38 -29.53 19.65
N VAL A 14 -22.29 -28.22 19.38
CA VAL A 14 -20.99 -27.54 19.17
C VAL A 14 -20.17 -27.51 20.45
N ASP A 15 -20.77 -27.27 21.62
CA ASP A 15 -20.01 -27.24 22.87
C ASP A 15 -19.41 -28.61 23.23
N ASP A 16 -20.11 -29.71 22.91
CA ASP A 16 -19.56 -31.06 23.08
C ASP A 16 -18.39 -31.31 22.12
N GLN A 17 -18.50 -30.90 20.85
CA GLN A 17 -17.42 -31.03 19.87
C GLN A 17 -16.21 -30.14 20.18
N LEU A 18 -16.43 -28.95 20.72
CA LEU A 18 -15.36 -28.06 21.18
C LEU A 18 -14.60 -28.62 22.40
N ASN A 19 -15.22 -29.53 23.17
CA ASN A 19 -14.57 -30.20 24.28
C ASN A 19 -14.05 -31.61 23.92
N ALA A 20 -14.11 -32.00 22.64
CA ALA A 20 -13.65 -33.30 22.18
C ALA A 20 -12.17 -33.55 22.50
N ALA A 21 -11.82 -34.79 22.82
CA ALA A 21 -10.44 -35.16 23.14
C ALA A 21 -9.51 -35.01 21.93
N ASP A 22 -9.99 -35.31 20.73
CA ASP A 22 -9.23 -35.18 19.48
C ASP A 22 -9.18 -33.72 19.00
N PRO A 23 -7.99 -33.11 18.87
CA PRO A 23 -7.86 -31.78 18.27
C PRO A 23 -8.43 -31.66 16.87
N ALA A 24 -8.50 -32.74 16.09
CA ALA A 24 -9.11 -32.72 14.76
C ALA A 24 -10.61 -32.45 14.81
N GLU A 25 -11.33 -33.07 15.76
CA GLU A 25 -12.76 -32.82 15.97
C GLU A 25 -13.01 -31.39 16.43
N ARG A 26 -12.19 -30.89 17.38
CA ARG A 26 -12.28 -29.49 17.83
C ARG A 26 -12.04 -28.50 16.68
N ARG A 27 -11.07 -28.77 15.79
CA ARG A 27 -10.84 -27.94 14.59
C ARG A 27 -12.06 -27.91 13.66
N VAL A 28 -12.73 -29.04 13.46
CA VAL A 28 -13.95 -29.10 12.64
C VAL A 28 -15.04 -28.23 13.26
N ALA A 29 -15.26 -28.30 14.57
CA ALA A 29 -16.21 -27.45 15.27
C ALA A 29 -15.88 -25.94 15.13
N VAL A 30 -14.59 -25.57 15.25
CA VAL A 30 -14.14 -24.19 15.02
C VAL A 30 -14.40 -23.71 13.59
N ILE A 31 -14.18 -24.58 12.58
CA ILE A 31 -14.50 -24.27 11.17
C ILE A 31 -16.01 -24.01 11.00
N THR A 32 -16.84 -24.90 11.55
CA THR A 32 -18.29 -24.79 11.48
C THR A 32 -18.78 -23.49 12.13
N LEU A 33 -18.24 -23.14 13.30
CA LEU A 33 -18.54 -21.88 13.97
C LEU A 33 -18.13 -20.67 13.12
N GLY A 34 -16.94 -20.70 12.51
CA GLY A 34 -16.49 -19.63 11.60
C GLY A 34 -17.46 -19.35 10.46
N HIS A 35 -17.97 -20.41 9.81
CA HIS A 35 -18.90 -20.29 8.70
C HIS A 35 -20.37 -20.05 9.10
N SER A 36 -20.69 -20.07 10.40
CA SER A 36 -22.07 -19.92 10.88
C SER A 36 -22.64 -18.53 10.60
N GLY A 37 -21.78 -17.49 10.56
CA GLY A 37 -22.22 -16.10 10.50
C GLY A 37 -22.98 -15.60 11.72
N ASP A 38 -23.10 -16.41 12.79
CA ASP A 38 -23.76 -16.03 14.04
C ASP A 38 -22.76 -15.30 14.95
N PRO A 39 -22.99 -14.03 15.32
CA PRO A 39 -22.13 -13.29 16.24
C PRO A 39 -21.93 -14.00 17.59
N ALA A 40 -22.86 -14.86 18.03
CA ALA A 40 -22.69 -15.66 19.24
C ALA A 40 -21.50 -16.63 19.15
N ALA A 41 -21.13 -17.06 17.94
CA ALA A 41 -19.97 -17.93 17.70
C ALA A 41 -18.67 -17.33 18.22
N VAL A 42 -18.54 -16.00 18.23
CA VAL A 42 -17.33 -15.30 18.71
C VAL A 42 -17.04 -15.66 20.17
N ALA A 43 -18.05 -15.81 21.02
CA ALA A 43 -17.86 -16.18 22.42
C ALA A 43 -17.34 -17.63 22.58
N HIS A 44 -17.78 -18.54 21.71
CA HIS A 44 -17.25 -19.91 21.67
C HIS A 44 -15.81 -19.93 21.16
N LEU A 45 -15.54 -19.21 20.07
CA LEU A 45 -14.19 -19.08 19.49
C LEU A 45 -13.21 -18.41 20.46
N ASP A 46 -13.63 -17.40 21.23
CA ASP A 46 -12.78 -16.74 22.24
C ASP A 46 -12.29 -17.72 23.30
N ARG A 47 -13.13 -18.66 23.76
CA ARG A 47 -12.71 -19.72 24.70
C ARG A 47 -11.62 -20.61 24.09
N MET A 48 -11.71 -20.89 22.80
CA MET A 48 -10.79 -21.76 22.07
C MET A 48 -9.45 -21.09 21.75
N THR A 49 -9.29 -19.79 21.99
CA THR A 49 -8.00 -19.09 21.86
C THR A 49 -6.93 -19.64 22.80
N ALA A 50 -7.31 -20.38 23.85
CA ALA A 50 -6.41 -21.01 24.82
C ALA A 50 -6.28 -22.54 24.62
N ASP A 51 -6.73 -23.09 23.49
CA ASP A 51 -6.66 -24.54 23.24
C ASP A 51 -5.21 -25.05 23.32
N PRO A 52 -4.96 -26.22 23.94
CA PRO A 52 -3.61 -26.78 24.02
C PRO A 52 -2.98 -27.10 22.65
N ASP A 53 -3.79 -27.41 21.64
CA ASP A 53 -3.32 -27.71 20.29
C ASP A 53 -3.12 -26.42 19.46
N PRO A 54 -1.90 -26.15 18.95
CA PRO A 54 -1.65 -24.96 18.14
C PRO A 54 -2.43 -24.98 16.81
N GLY A 55 -2.74 -26.16 16.26
CA GLY A 55 -3.57 -26.26 15.06
C GLY A 55 -5.01 -25.80 15.30
N VAL A 56 -5.57 -26.08 16.48
CA VAL A 56 -6.86 -25.52 16.91
C VAL A 56 -6.78 -24.02 17.07
N ARG A 57 -5.79 -23.48 17.79
CA ARG A 57 -5.64 -22.02 17.97
C ARG A 57 -5.43 -21.27 16.66
N GLN A 58 -4.67 -21.84 15.73
CA GLN A 58 -4.53 -21.30 14.38
C GLN A 58 -5.89 -21.25 13.68
N GLN A 59 -6.66 -22.34 13.75
CA GLN A 59 -7.99 -22.38 13.14
C GLN A 59 -8.97 -21.40 13.78
N VAL A 60 -8.82 -21.13 15.09
CA VAL A 60 -9.59 -20.11 15.81
C VAL A 60 -9.27 -18.72 15.27
N ALA A 61 -7.99 -18.40 15.05
CA ALA A 61 -7.61 -17.12 14.44
C ALA A 61 -8.21 -16.93 13.04
N LEU A 62 -8.22 -17.98 12.22
CA LEU A 62 -8.84 -17.93 10.89
C LEU A 62 -10.37 -17.74 11.00
N ALA A 63 -11.03 -18.54 11.84
CA ALA A 63 -12.48 -18.46 12.04
C ALA A 63 -12.93 -17.09 12.59
N LEU A 64 -12.16 -16.51 13.52
CA LEU A 64 -12.43 -15.15 14.05
C LEU A 64 -12.30 -14.06 12.97
N GLY A 65 -11.54 -14.29 11.89
CA GLY A 65 -11.41 -13.35 10.77
C GLY A 65 -12.69 -13.22 9.93
N GLU A 66 -13.58 -14.21 9.98
CA GLU A 66 -14.90 -14.17 9.31
C GLU A 66 -15.88 -13.24 10.05
N PHE A 67 -15.52 -12.77 11.25
CA PHE A 67 -16.32 -11.85 12.05
C PHE A 67 -15.65 -10.47 12.12
N ASP A 68 -16.49 -9.44 12.16
CA ASP A 68 -16.06 -8.08 12.42
C ASP A 68 -16.55 -7.62 13.80
N GLY A 69 -15.95 -6.54 14.31
CA GLY A 69 -16.34 -5.94 15.58
C GLY A 69 -15.41 -6.21 16.77
N PRO A 70 -15.67 -5.54 17.90
CA PRO A 70 -14.73 -5.42 19.01
C PRO A 70 -14.45 -6.75 19.72
N ASP A 71 -15.43 -7.65 19.81
CA ASP A 71 -15.26 -8.94 20.48
C ASP A 71 -14.34 -9.87 19.70
N ALA A 72 -14.51 -9.95 18.37
CA ALA A 72 -13.63 -10.70 17.49
C ALA A 72 -12.20 -10.10 17.50
N ALA A 73 -12.10 -8.76 17.48
CA ALA A 73 -10.83 -8.07 17.59
C ALA A 73 -10.11 -8.33 18.92
N ALA A 74 -10.84 -8.39 20.04
CA ALA A 74 -10.30 -8.70 21.35
C ALA A 74 -9.82 -10.15 21.45
N ALA A 75 -10.56 -11.10 20.86
CA ALA A 75 -10.14 -12.50 20.79
C ALA A 75 -8.88 -12.65 19.91
N LEU A 76 -8.86 -12.05 18.72
CA LEU A 76 -7.70 -12.03 17.83
C LEU A 76 -6.46 -11.39 18.48
N ALA A 77 -6.64 -10.33 19.28
CA ALA A 77 -5.55 -9.70 20.01
C ALA A 77 -4.87 -10.66 21.01
N LYS A 78 -5.62 -11.60 21.62
CA LYS A 78 -5.06 -12.66 22.47
C LYS A 78 -4.23 -13.65 21.65
N VAL A 79 -4.69 -14.00 20.45
CA VAL A 79 -4.00 -14.96 19.57
C VAL A 79 -2.79 -14.34 18.86
N LEU A 80 -2.76 -13.02 18.67
CA LEU A 80 -1.62 -12.32 18.06
C LEU A 80 -0.32 -12.48 18.86
N VAL A 81 -0.41 -12.72 20.16
CA VAL A 81 0.75 -12.92 21.05
C VAL A 81 1.08 -14.41 21.27
N ASP A 82 0.50 -15.30 20.46
CA ASP A 82 0.76 -16.74 20.57
C ASP A 82 2.25 -17.07 20.40
N PRO A 83 2.80 -18.00 21.19
CA PRO A 83 4.19 -18.43 21.03
C PRO A 83 4.45 -19.15 19.71
N GLU A 84 3.43 -19.78 19.10
CA GLU A 84 3.56 -20.44 17.82
C GLU A 84 3.41 -19.43 16.68
N GLN A 85 4.45 -19.29 15.86
CA GLN A 85 4.52 -18.26 14.83
C GLN A 85 3.39 -18.39 13.81
N ALA A 86 3.02 -19.63 13.45
CA ALA A 86 1.93 -19.89 12.50
C ALA A 86 0.55 -19.42 13.03
N VAL A 87 0.35 -19.52 14.35
CA VAL A 87 -0.88 -19.07 15.04
C VAL A 87 -0.92 -17.55 15.10
N ALA A 88 0.17 -16.93 15.55
CA ALA A 88 0.30 -15.48 15.62
C ALA A 88 0.18 -14.82 14.22
N GLN A 89 0.70 -15.46 13.17
CA GLN A 89 0.56 -15.03 11.78
C GLN A 89 -0.89 -15.09 11.29
N ALA A 90 -1.60 -16.18 11.56
CA ALA A 90 -3.02 -16.28 11.23
C ALA A 90 -3.83 -15.16 11.90
N ALA A 91 -3.55 -14.87 13.18
CA ALA A 91 -4.21 -13.78 13.89
C ALA A 91 -3.86 -12.41 13.28
N ALA A 92 -2.59 -12.15 12.95
CA ALA A 92 -2.17 -10.90 12.33
C ALA A 92 -2.84 -10.66 10.96
N ASP A 93 -3.01 -11.72 10.17
CA ASP A 93 -3.69 -11.65 8.88
C ASP A 93 -5.19 -11.40 9.06
N SER A 94 -5.88 -12.16 9.93
CA SER A 94 -7.29 -11.93 10.25
C SER A 94 -7.56 -10.54 10.83
N MET A 95 -6.71 -10.03 11.72
CA MET A 95 -6.85 -8.66 12.27
C MET A 95 -6.73 -7.58 11.20
N ALA A 96 -5.99 -7.83 10.11
CA ALA A 96 -5.88 -6.90 9.00
C ALA A 96 -7.15 -6.88 8.12
N GLU A 97 -8.07 -7.82 8.31
CA GLU A 97 -9.33 -7.87 7.57
C GLU A 97 -10.47 -7.15 8.28
N LEU A 98 -10.36 -6.91 9.60
CA LEU A 98 -11.32 -6.12 10.38
C LEU A 98 -11.64 -4.77 9.74
N LYS A 99 -12.93 -4.39 9.78
CA LYS A 99 -13.44 -3.14 9.17
C LYS A 99 -14.20 -2.26 10.14
N ASP A 100 -14.70 -2.79 11.26
CA ASP A 100 -15.42 -2.02 12.29
C ASP A 100 -14.44 -1.13 13.08
N PRO A 101 -14.54 0.21 12.98
CA PRO A 101 -13.71 1.12 13.76
C PRO A 101 -13.74 0.84 15.27
N ALA A 102 -14.84 0.35 15.84
CA ALA A 102 -14.92 0.03 17.27
C ALA A 102 -13.84 -0.99 17.71
N SER A 103 -13.42 -1.86 16.80
CA SER A 103 -12.34 -2.84 17.02
C SER A 103 -11.00 -2.22 17.42
N ALA A 104 -10.75 -0.94 17.12
CA ALA A 104 -9.45 -0.34 17.42
C ALA A 104 -9.16 -0.27 18.93
N ASP A 105 -10.18 -0.23 19.78
CA ASP A 105 -9.99 -0.18 21.23
C ASP A 105 -9.29 -1.46 21.74
N ALA A 106 -9.52 -2.60 21.10
CA ALA A 106 -8.81 -3.86 21.37
C ALA A 106 -7.40 -3.90 20.79
N VAL A 107 -7.15 -3.20 19.67
CA VAL A 107 -5.88 -3.24 18.93
C VAL A 107 -4.85 -2.22 19.44
N LEU A 108 -5.31 -1.03 19.85
CA LEU A 108 -4.44 0.09 20.26
C LEU A 108 -3.39 -0.30 21.33
N PRO A 109 -3.70 -1.09 22.38
CA PRO A 109 -2.70 -1.50 23.36
C PRO A 109 -1.53 -2.29 22.77
N LEU A 110 -1.75 -3.02 21.68
CA LEU A 110 -0.75 -3.90 21.06
C LEU A 110 0.35 -3.11 20.31
N VAL A 111 0.12 -1.84 19.98
CA VAL A 111 1.15 -0.97 19.37
C VAL A 111 2.33 -0.75 20.30
N GLY A 112 2.14 -0.86 21.62
CA GLY A 112 3.20 -0.75 22.63
C GLY A 112 3.84 -2.09 23.03
N HIS A 113 3.52 -3.19 22.35
CA HIS A 113 3.96 -4.53 22.77
C HIS A 113 5.48 -4.73 22.66
N SER A 114 6.05 -5.60 23.50
CA SER A 114 7.50 -5.85 23.55
C SER A 114 8.03 -6.46 22.24
N HIS A 115 7.25 -7.33 21.59
CA HIS A 115 7.61 -8.01 20.35
C HIS A 115 7.22 -7.19 19.11
N ALA A 116 8.18 -6.97 18.20
CA ALA A 116 8.00 -6.18 16.98
C ALA A 116 6.89 -6.74 16.07
N PHE A 117 6.79 -8.07 15.96
CA PHE A 117 5.74 -8.75 15.20
C PHE A 117 4.33 -8.31 15.62
N VAL A 118 4.08 -8.24 16.93
CA VAL A 118 2.79 -7.85 17.50
C VAL A 118 2.51 -6.37 17.22
N ARG A 119 3.51 -5.50 17.40
CA ARG A 119 3.38 -4.06 17.07
C ARG A 119 3.05 -3.84 15.60
N MET A 120 3.70 -4.59 14.71
CA MET A 120 3.44 -4.55 13.26
C MET A 120 2.03 -5.02 12.93
N GLY A 121 1.59 -6.15 13.48
CA GLY A 121 0.24 -6.68 13.28
C GLY A 121 -0.82 -5.68 13.73
N ALA A 122 -0.62 -5.07 14.90
CA ALA A 122 -1.50 -4.04 15.43
C ALA A 122 -1.60 -2.82 14.51
N LEU A 123 -0.47 -2.26 14.05
CA LEU A 123 -0.47 -1.12 13.13
C LEU A 123 -1.10 -1.47 11.77
N ARG A 124 -0.87 -2.69 11.25
CA ARG A 124 -1.49 -3.16 10.01
C ARG A 124 -3.03 -3.20 10.13
N ALA A 125 -3.55 -3.68 11.26
CA ALA A 125 -4.98 -3.67 11.56
C ALA A 125 -5.52 -2.23 11.72
N LEU A 126 -4.87 -1.37 12.52
CA LEU A 126 -5.32 0.01 12.74
C LEU A 126 -5.43 0.84 11.45
N LYS A 127 -4.56 0.57 10.45
CA LYS A 127 -4.64 1.18 9.12
C LYS A 127 -5.98 0.91 8.44
N GLU A 128 -6.53 -0.30 8.58
CA GLU A 128 -7.79 -0.72 7.97
C GLU A 128 -9.02 -0.21 8.73
N LEU A 129 -8.89 -0.05 10.05
CA LEU A 129 -9.92 0.50 10.95
C LEU A 129 -10.10 2.02 10.84
N ARG A 130 -9.07 2.74 10.39
CA ARG A 130 -9.12 4.17 10.01
C ARG A 130 -9.59 5.12 11.10
N ARG A 131 -9.43 4.75 12.38
CA ARG A 131 -9.74 5.66 13.48
C ARG A 131 -8.68 6.74 13.62
N LYS A 132 -9.15 7.98 13.83
CA LYS A 132 -8.28 9.16 13.92
C LYS A 132 -7.38 9.15 15.16
N ASP A 133 -7.84 8.57 16.26
CA ASP A 133 -7.06 8.44 17.50
C ASP A 133 -5.86 7.48 17.35
N SER A 134 -5.85 6.62 16.33
CA SER A 134 -4.67 5.83 15.92
C SER A 134 -3.49 6.68 15.42
N LEU A 135 -3.70 7.96 15.11
CA LEU A 135 -2.63 8.83 14.61
C LEU A 135 -1.51 8.98 15.64
N LYS A 136 -1.84 9.25 16.91
CA LYS A 136 -0.81 9.48 17.94
C LYS A 136 0.06 8.24 18.18
N PRO A 137 -0.51 7.03 18.40
CA PRO A 137 0.28 5.80 18.48
C PRO A 137 1.14 5.54 17.24
N ALA A 138 0.62 5.83 16.04
CA ALA A 138 1.40 5.67 14.81
C ALA A 138 2.57 6.68 14.75
N LEU A 139 2.38 7.94 15.14
CA LEU A 139 3.44 8.93 15.23
C LEU A 139 4.53 8.53 16.24
N ASP A 140 4.13 7.93 17.37
CA ASP A 140 5.09 7.42 18.35
C ASP A 140 5.87 6.22 17.80
N ALA A 141 5.20 5.32 17.06
CA ALA A 141 5.81 4.16 16.41
C ALA A 141 6.76 4.52 15.25
N LEU A 142 6.80 5.77 14.76
CA LEU A 142 7.85 6.23 13.85
C LEU A 142 9.24 6.25 14.49
N ARG A 143 9.34 6.14 15.82
CA ARG A 143 10.61 6.05 16.56
C ARG A 143 10.98 4.62 16.95
N ASP A 144 10.26 3.63 16.43
CA ASP A 144 10.51 2.23 16.75
C ASP A 144 11.91 1.80 16.30
N VAL A 145 12.54 0.93 17.09
CA VAL A 145 13.83 0.31 16.78
C VAL A 145 13.76 -0.51 15.48
N ASP A 146 12.62 -1.17 15.25
CA ASP A 146 12.41 -2.03 14.10
C ASP A 146 11.88 -1.24 12.90
N ALA A 147 12.56 -1.33 11.76
CA ALA A 147 12.19 -0.62 10.55
C ALA A 147 10.82 -1.07 9.99
N ALA A 148 10.47 -2.35 10.13
CA ALA A 148 9.19 -2.85 9.65
C ALA A 148 8.02 -2.28 10.48
N VAL A 149 8.20 -2.05 11.79
CA VAL A 149 7.23 -1.32 12.62
C VAL A 149 7.08 0.12 12.12
N ARG A 150 8.19 0.82 11.85
CA ARG A 150 8.16 2.19 11.31
C ARG A 150 7.44 2.27 9.95
N VAL A 151 7.62 1.27 9.08
CA VAL A 151 6.88 1.17 7.80
C VAL A 151 5.37 1.03 8.04
N GLN A 152 4.94 0.15 8.96
CA GLN A 152 3.50 0.00 9.26
C GLN A 152 2.91 1.29 9.85
N ALA A 153 3.67 2.00 10.69
CA ALA A 153 3.28 3.29 11.24
C ALA A 153 3.05 4.35 10.15
N ILE A 154 3.95 4.44 9.16
CA ILE A 154 3.75 5.28 7.98
C ILE A 154 2.48 4.87 7.22
N GLY A 155 2.21 3.57 7.11
CA GLY A 155 0.99 3.04 6.50
C GLY A 155 -0.28 3.59 7.17
N VAL A 156 -0.37 3.55 8.50
CA VAL A 156 -1.48 4.12 9.27
C VAL A 156 -1.61 5.62 8.97
N ILE A 157 -0.52 6.38 9.09
CA ILE A 157 -0.50 7.83 8.89
C ILE A 157 -0.96 8.21 7.47
N GLY A 158 -0.38 7.56 6.46
CA GLY A 158 -0.70 7.79 5.05
C GLY A 158 -2.14 7.43 4.70
N PHE A 159 -2.73 6.45 5.41
CA PHE A 159 -4.14 6.10 5.24
C PHE A 159 -5.08 7.15 5.86
N LEU A 160 -4.74 7.64 7.05
CA LEU A 160 -5.53 8.67 7.75
C LEU A 160 -5.52 10.01 7.01
N LYS A 161 -4.46 10.31 6.24
CA LYS A 161 -4.33 11.52 5.40
C LYS A 161 -4.53 12.83 6.16
N LEU A 162 -4.05 12.87 7.41
CA LEU A 162 -4.15 14.06 8.26
C LEU A 162 -2.92 14.95 8.05
N GLU A 163 -3.13 16.21 7.66
CA GLU A 163 -2.04 17.14 7.32
C GLU A 163 -1.09 17.45 8.50
N GLU A 164 -1.56 17.32 9.74
CA GLU A 164 -0.72 17.47 10.94
C GLU A 164 0.42 16.44 11.01
N SER A 165 0.32 15.33 10.25
CA SER A 165 1.36 14.30 10.17
C SER A 165 2.49 14.61 9.17
N ILE A 166 2.34 15.63 8.33
CA ILE A 166 3.30 15.96 7.27
C ILE A 166 4.72 16.24 7.79
N PRO A 167 4.93 16.96 8.92
CA PRO A 167 6.27 17.13 9.47
C PRO A 167 6.94 15.80 9.84
N ALA A 168 6.17 14.85 10.37
CA ALA A 168 6.67 13.53 10.76
C ALA A 168 7.01 12.70 9.51
N LEU A 169 6.12 12.63 8.52
CA LEU A 169 6.38 11.95 7.25
C LEU A 169 7.59 12.55 6.51
N THR A 170 7.73 13.88 6.51
CA THR A 170 8.88 14.58 5.94
C THR A 170 10.18 14.22 6.65
N SER A 171 10.14 14.03 7.97
CA SER A 171 11.32 13.58 8.71
C SER A 171 11.68 12.13 8.37
N SER A 172 10.67 11.26 8.21
CA SER A 172 10.85 9.85 7.83
C SER A 172 11.42 9.65 6.42
N THR A 173 11.41 10.66 5.53
CA THR A 173 12.13 10.57 4.24
C THR A 173 13.64 10.59 4.40
N ALA A 174 14.17 10.80 5.61
CA ALA A 174 15.58 10.73 5.94
C ALA A 174 15.93 9.56 6.89
N ASP A 175 15.03 8.58 7.03
CA ASP A 175 15.26 7.38 7.84
C ASP A 175 16.47 6.57 7.35
N ALA A 176 17.14 5.87 8.27
CA ALA A 176 18.28 5.00 7.94
C ALA A 176 17.90 3.86 6.99
N ASP A 177 16.68 3.33 7.12
CA ASP A 177 16.17 2.23 6.32
C ASP A 177 15.47 2.72 5.04
N SER A 178 15.81 2.15 3.89
CA SER A 178 15.26 2.61 2.60
C SER A 178 13.79 2.24 2.40
N HIS A 179 13.29 1.18 3.04
CA HIS A 179 11.87 0.86 3.01
C HIS A 179 11.04 1.90 3.77
N VAL A 180 11.56 2.41 4.89
CA VAL A 180 10.93 3.51 5.65
C VAL A 180 10.93 4.79 4.82
N ARG A 181 12.08 5.18 4.24
CA ARG A 181 12.15 6.36 3.36
C ARG A 181 11.17 6.26 2.19
N ARG A 182 11.11 5.11 1.52
CA ARG A 182 10.20 4.85 0.39
C ARG A 182 8.74 4.96 0.82
N ALA A 183 8.38 4.33 1.93
CA ALA A 183 7.02 4.40 2.47
C ALA A 183 6.64 5.86 2.80
N ALA A 184 7.54 6.63 3.39
CA ALA A 184 7.31 8.04 3.73
C ALA A 184 7.06 8.89 2.48
N VAL A 185 7.90 8.72 1.44
CA VAL A 185 7.73 9.41 0.15
C VAL A 185 6.36 9.09 -0.47
N SER A 186 5.97 7.81 -0.49
CA SER A 186 4.66 7.39 -0.99
C SER A 186 3.50 7.97 -0.16
N ALA A 187 3.63 7.96 1.16
CA ALA A 187 2.61 8.50 2.07
C ALA A 187 2.42 10.01 1.92
N LEU A 188 3.45 10.77 1.49
CA LEU A 188 3.33 12.20 1.23
C LEU A 188 2.49 12.52 -0.03
N ALA A 189 2.12 11.53 -0.85
CA ALA A 189 1.37 11.72 -2.09
C ALA A 189 0.00 12.39 -1.91
N PHE A 190 -0.65 12.22 -0.75
CA PHE A 190 -1.96 12.85 -0.50
C PHE A 190 -1.84 14.35 -0.17
N SER A 191 -0.65 14.83 0.18
CA SER A 191 -0.46 16.18 0.69
C SER A 191 -0.46 17.22 -0.42
N HIS A 192 -1.14 18.33 -0.18
CA HIS A 192 -1.06 19.52 -1.02
C HIS A 192 -0.12 20.59 -0.43
N MET A 193 0.68 20.23 0.58
CA MET A 193 1.56 21.18 1.24
C MET A 193 2.92 21.24 0.54
N ARG A 194 3.44 22.45 0.32
CA ARG A 194 4.78 22.67 -0.27
C ARG A 194 5.91 21.87 0.42
N PRO A 195 6.00 21.79 1.76
CA PRO A 195 7.03 20.99 2.43
C PRO A 195 7.03 19.51 2.02
N ALA A 196 5.85 18.92 1.76
CA ALA A 196 5.76 17.54 1.28
C ALA A 196 6.39 17.41 -0.11
N ALA A 197 6.07 18.31 -1.02
CA ALA A 197 6.64 18.32 -2.37
C ALA A 197 8.16 18.55 -2.38
N GLU A 198 8.67 19.42 -1.52
CA GLU A 198 10.11 19.63 -1.33
C GLU A 198 10.81 18.37 -0.81
N ALA A 199 10.18 17.65 0.13
CA ALA A 199 10.70 16.38 0.64
C ALA A 199 10.75 15.30 -0.44
N ILE A 200 9.66 15.13 -1.19
CA ILE A 200 9.61 14.20 -2.32
C ILE A 200 10.64 14.59 -3.39
N THR A 201 10.81 15.87 -3.68
CA THR A 201 11.80 16.36 -4.66
C THR A 201 13.23 16.02 -4.24
N ARG A 202 13.57 16.15 -2.96
CA ARG A 202 14.89 15.73 -2.44
C ARG A 202 15.11 14.22 -2.59
N ALA A 203 14.07 13.41 -2.41
CA ALA A 203 14.14 11.95 -2.53
C ALA A 203 14.45 11.46 -3.96
N LEU A 204 14.37 12.31 -4.99
CA LEU A 204 14.89 12.00 -6.33
C LEU A 204 16.41 11.78 -6.37
N SER A 205 17.14 12.20 -5.33
CA SER A 205 18.59 11.98 -5.19
C SER A 205 18.94 10.98 -4.08
N ASP A 206 18.00 10.13 -3.67
CA ASP A 206 18.22 9.11 -2.64
C ASP A 206 19.24 8.04 -3.08
N GLY A 207 19.98 7.48 -2.11
CA GLY A 207 20.94 6.40 -2.37
C GLY A 207 20.30 5.10 -2.87
N ASP A 208 19.04 4.85 -2.52
CA ASP A 208 18.28 3.69 -2.96
C ASP A 208 17.40 4.04 -4.19
N TRP A 209 17.56 3.27 -5.27
CA TRP A 209 16.87 3.54 -6.53
C TRP A 209 15.34 3.37 -6.43
N MET A 210 14.84 2.51 -5.52
CA MET A 210 13.39 2.34 -5.32
C MET A 210 12.78 3.57 -4.65
N VAL A 211 13.55 4.28 -3.81
CA VAL A 211 13.12 5.56 -3.24
C VAL A 211 13.07 6.63 -4.33
N ARG A 212 14.09 6.70 -5.19
CA ARG A 212 14.10 7.64 -6.33
C ARG A 212 12.96 7.40 -7.31
N GLU A 213 12.68 6.12 -7.63
CA GLU A 213 11.55 5.72 -8.47
C GLU A 213 10.22 6.19 -7.86
N THR A 214 10.01 5.92 -6.57
CA THR A 214 8.78 6.28 -5.84
C THR A 214 8.63 7.80 -5.78
N ALA A 215 9.72 8.54 -5.59
CA ALA A 215 9.73 10.00 -5.61
C ALA A 215 9.31 10.56 -6.97
N ALA A 216 9.88 10.03 -8.05
CA ALA A 216 9.52 10.42 -9.41
C ALA A 216 8.03 10.16 -9.70
N GLU A 217 7.52 8.99 -9.31
CA GLU A 217 6.10 8.64 -9.47
C GLU A 217 5.18 9.57 -8.68
N THR A 218 5.53 9.82 -7.42
CA THR A 218 4.72 10.63 -6.50
C THR A 218 4.63 12.09 -6.93
N LEU A 219 5.71 12.67 -7.48
CA LEU A 219 5.69 14.02 -8.04
C LEU A 219 4.75 14.14 -9.23
N GLY A 220 4.61 13.10 -10.05
CA GLY A 220 3.73 13.10 -11.21
C GLY A 220 2.23 13.25 -10.86
N THR A 221 1.86 12.96 -9.62
CA THR A 221 0.48 13.12 -9.11
C THR A 221 0.34 14.25 -8.08
N SER A 222 1.44 14.89 -7.69
CA SER A 222 1.42 15.99 -6.73
C SER A 222 0.94 17.30 -7.38
N VAL A 223 0.13 18.07 -6.66
CA VAL A 223 -0.29 19.44 -7.06
C VAL A 223 0.93 20.35 -7.27
N HIS A 224 2.02 20.08 -6.56
CA HIS A 224 3.28 20.82 -6.63
C HIS A 224 4.33 20.16 -7.53
N GLY A 225 3.96 19.08 -8.23
CA GLY A 225 4.89 18.30 -9.07
C GLY A 225 5.58 19.11 -10.15
N ALA A 226 4.89 20.10 -10.74
CA ALA A 226 5.45 20.94 -11.80
C ALA A 226 6.68 21.76 -11.33
N GLN A 227 6.76 22.10 -10.05
CA GLN A 227 7.92 22.80 -9.48
C GLN A 227 9.16 21.91 -9.41
N ALA A 228 8.99 20.58 -9.42
CA ALA A 228 10.07 19.61 -9.46
C ALA A 228 10.55 19.29 -10.87
N GLY A 229 10.12 20.03 -11.90
CA GLY A 229 10.44 19.76 -13.30
C GLY A 229 11.94 19.59 -13.59
N ASP A 230 12.80 20.44 -13.03
CA ASP A 230 14.25 20.33 -13.24
C ASP A 230 14.86 19.12 -12.54
N ALA A 231 14.36 18.78 -11.36
CA ALA A 231 14.79 17.59 -10.64
C ALA A 231 14.35 16.30 -11.37
N LEU A 232 13.13 16.29 -11.92
CA LEU A 232 12.63 15.19 -12.76
C LEU A 232 13.42 15.07 -14.07
N ILE A 233 13.77 16.19 -14.71
CA ILE A 233 14.65 16.18 -15.91
C ILE A 233 16.01 15.58 -15.57
N LYS A 234 16.59 15.96 -14.43
CA LYS A 234 17.85 15.36 -13.95
C LYS A 234 17.72 13.84 -13.72
N ALA A 235 16.58 13.38 -13.22
CA ALA A 235 16.31 11.95 -12.99
C ALA A 235 16.20 11.11 -14.29
N LEU A 236 16.09 11.74 -15.46
CA LEU A 236 16.16 11.02 -16.75
C LEU A 236 17.56 10.41 -17.02
N ALA A 237 18.59 10.87 -16.32
CA ALA A 237 19.94 10.36 -16.39
C ALA A 237 20.25 9.26 -15.36
N ASP A 238 19.26 8.80 -14.59
CA ASP A 238 19.45 7.81 -13.51
C ASP A 238 20.09 6.50 -14.00
N GLU A 239 20.92 5.83 -13.22
CA GLU A 239 21.50 4.54 -13.64
C GLU A 239 20.43 3.45 -13.84
N PHE A 240 19.29 3.52 -13.13
CA PHE A 240 18.20 2.56 -13.24
C PHE A 240 17.12 3.05 -14.19
N TRP A 241 16.81 2.25 -15.21
CA TRP A 241 15.79 2.58 -16.22
C TRP A 241 14.39 2.71 -15.61
N GLN A 242 14.10 2.07 -14.48
CA GLN A 242 12.83 2.20 -13.75
C GLN A 242 12.62 3.62 -13.24
N VAL A 243 13.67 4.25 -12.70
CA VAL A 243 13.63 5.65 -12.24
C VAL A 243 13.41 6.57 -13.43
N ARG A 244 14.16 6.36 -14.53
CA ARG A 244 13.97 7.11 -15.78
C ARG A 244 12.54 7.01 -16.28
N LEU A 245 11.95 5.81 -16.28
CA LEU A 245 10.59 5.57 -16.74
C LEU A 245 9.58 6.38 -15.94
N LYS A 246 9.68 6.36 -14.60
CA LYS A 246 8.78 7.17 -13.76
C LYS A 246 9.00 8.67 -13.97
N ALA A 247 10.25 9.12 -14.13
CA ALA A 247 10.56 10.51 -14.43
C ALA A 247 9.94 10.95 -15.77
N VAL A 248 10.11 10.18 -16.84
CA VAL A 248 9.49 10.42 -18.15
C VAL A 248 7.97 10.53 -18.03
N ARG A 249 7.33 9.54 -17.40
CA ARG A 249 5.87 9.53 -17.19
C ARG A 249 5.40 10.77 -16.45
N SER A 250 6.08 11.14 -15.37
CA SER A 250 5.72 12.29 -14.55
C SER A 250 5.90 13.61 -15.31
N LEU A 251 6.97 13.76 -16.09
CA LEU A 251 7.19 14.94 -16.94
C LEU A 251 6.11 15.07 -18.02
N GLY A 252 5.67 13.94 -18.60
CA GLY A 252 4.54 13.87 -19.54
C GLY A 252 3.22 14.35 -18.92
N LYS A 253 2.83 13.74 -17.80
CA LYS A 253 1.62 14.08 -17.04
C LYS A 253 1.58 15.54 -16.61
N LEU A 254 2.72 16.05 -16.13
CA LEU A 254 2.90 17.44 -15.70
C LEU A 254 3.06 18.41 -16.88
N ARG A 255 3.16 17.91 -18.12
CA ARG A 255 3.36 18.67 -19.37
C ARG A 255 4.55 19.62 -19.32
N ILE A 256 5.70 19.15 -18.83
CA ILE A 256 6.92 19.96 -18.72
C ILE A 256 7.60 20.09 -20.08
N ALA A 257 7.20 21.09 -20.87
CA ALA A 257 7.69 21.29 -22.25
C ALA A 257 9.22 21.39 -22.37
N ARG A 258 9.91 21.99 -21.39
CA ARG A 258 11.38 22.07 -21.41
C ARG A 258 12.08 20.70 -21.29
N ALA A 259 11.34 19.64 -20.93
CA ALA A 259 11.87 18.28 -20.85
C ALA A 259 11.88 17.54 -22.19
N SER A 260 11.23 18.07 -23.25
CA SER A 260 11.06 17.39 -24.54
C SER A 260 12.38 16.85 -25.10
N GLY A 261 13.45 17.66 -25.08
CA GLY A 261 14.76 17.24 -25.56
C GLY A 261 15.32 16.05 -24.78
N SER A 262 15.33 16.13 -23.45
CA SER A 262 15.83 15.03 -22.59
C SER A 262 14.97 13.77 -22.65
N ILE A 263 13.65 13.90 -22.87
CA ILE A 263 12.77 12.75 -23.07
C ILE A 263 13.01 12.13 -24.46
N ALA A 264 13.32 12.93 -25.48
CA ALA A 264 13.64 12.43 -26.82
C ALA A 264 14.86 11.49 -26.80
N ASP A 265 15.87 11.77 -25.97
CA ASP A 265 17.03 10.88 -25.78
C ASP A 265 16.62 9.48 -25.26
N CYS A 266 15.49 9.38 -24.56
CA CYS A 266 14.97 8.09 -24.06
C CYS A 266 14.30 7.24 -25.16
N LEU A 267 13.98 7.81 -26.33
CA LEU A 267 13.38 7.09 -27.46
C LEU A 267 14.32 6.08 -28.12
N VAL A 268 15.62 6.13 -27.85
CA VAL A 268 16.61 5.19 -28.39
C VAL A 268 17.18 4.25 -27.33
N HIS A 269 16.59 4.23 -26.14
CA HIS A 269 17.04 3.39 -25.04
C HIS A 269 16.83 1.89 -25.33
N THR A 270 17.69 1.02 -24.81
CA THR A 270 17.61 -0.44 -25.03
C THR A 270 16.29 -1.05 -24.55
N GLN A 271 15.77 -0.55 -23.43
CA GLN A 271 14.50 -0.99 -22.84
C GLN A 271 13.29 -0.41 -23.57
N ALA A 272 12.52 -1.28 -24.23
CA ALA A 272 11.29 -0.90 -24.94
C ALA A 272 10.24 -0.23 -24.05
N ASN A 273 10.16 -0.64 -22.78
CA ASN A 273 9.27 -0.02 -21.79
C ASN A 273 9.59 1.46 -21.54
N LEU A 274 10.86 1.87 -21.63
CA LEU A 274 11.24 3.28 -21.50
C LEU A 274 10.96 4.03 -22.81
N ARG A 275 11.29 3.44 -23.96
CA ARG A 275 11.00 4.04 -25.27
C ARG A 275 9.51 4.34 -25.48
N LYS A 276 8.63 3.38 -25.13
CA LYS A 276 7.19 3.54 -25.30
C LYS A 276 6.62 4.63 -24.39
N GLU A 277 7.17 4.76 -23.19
CA GLU A 277 6.78 5.80 -22.23
C GLU A 277 7.27 7.17 -22.69
N ALA A 278 8.49 7.26 -23.24
CA ALA A 278 9.03 8.49 -23.81
C ALA A 278 8.17 8.99 -24.98
N ALA A 279 7.77 8.09 -25.88
CA ALA A 279 6.86 8.44 -26.98
C ALA A 279 5.51 8.96 -26.46
N ALA A 280 4.93 8.31 -25.46
CA ALA A 280 3.68 8.76 -24.83
C ALA A 280 3.85 10.14 -24.16
N ALA A 281 4.88 10.33 -23.35
CA ALA A 281 5.13 11.57 -22.63
C ALA A 281 5.32 12.77 -23.59
N LEU A 282 6.03 12.60 -24.70
CA LEU A 282 6.19 13.65 -25.72
C LEU A 282 4.85 14.01 -26.37
N GLY A 283 3.97 13.03 -26.61
CA GLY A 283 2.62 13.27 -27.10
C GLY A 283 1.73 13.99 -26.08
N GLU A 284 1.86 13.68 -24.78
CA GLU A 284 1.15 14.37 -23.70
C GLU A 284 1.57 15.84 -23.59
N ILE A 285 2.88 16.10 -23.63
CA ILE A 285 3.50 17.43 -23.65
C ILE A 285 3.01 18.20 -24.88
N GLY A 286 3.08 17.59 -26.07
CA GLY A 286 2.59 18.19 -27.30
C GLY A 286 3.55 19.21 -27.94
N ASP A 287 4.84 19.13 -27.63
CA ASP A 287 5.85 20.04 -28.17
C ASP A 287 6.25 19.67 -29.60
N VAL A 288 6.07 20.60 -30.54
CA VAL A 288 6.36 20.45 -31.97
C VAL A 288 7.85 20.12 -32.21
N ALA A 289 8.75 20.57 -31.34
CA ALA A 289 10.17 20.25 -31.43
C ALA A 289 10.47 18.74 -31.30
N SER A 290 9.52 17.95 -30.77
CA SER A 290 9.66 16.51 -30.59
C SER A 290 9.36 15.68 -31.84
N LEU A 291 8.77 16.28 -32.88
CA LEU A 291 8.35 15.55 -34.09
C LEU A 291 9.49 14.79 -34.78
N PRO A 292 10.67 15.39 -35.03
CA PRO A 292 11.76 14.66 -35.71
C PRO A 292 12.20 13.42 -34.94
N ALA A 293 12.25 13.50 -33.60
CA ALA A 293 12.64 12.38 -32.75
C ALA A 293 11.59 11.27 -32.74
N LEU A 294 10.29 11.62 -32.67
CA LEU A 294 9.19 10.67 -32.74
C LEU A 294 9.10 9.97 -34.10
N GLU A 295 9.31 10.73 -35.19
CA GLU A 295 9.33 10.22 -36.57
C GLU A 295 10.43 9.18 -36.77
N ALA A 296 11.59 9.35 -36.13
CA ALA A 296 12.69 8.39 -36.20
C ALA A 296 12.34 7.01 -35.62
N VAL A 297 11.32 6.91 -34.75
CA VAL A 297 10.94 5.67 -34.04
C VAL A 297 9.53 5.16 -34.37
N VAL A 298 8.88 5.67 -35.42
CA VAL A 298 7.54 5.18 -35.87
C VAL A 298 7.55 3.73 -36.36
N ASN A 299 8.73 3.21 -36.68
CA ASN A 299 8.99 1.85 -37.13
C ASN A 299 9.82 1.05 -36.11
N ASP A 300 9.80 1.44 -34.83
CA ASP A 300 10.48 0.71 -33.75
C ASP A 300 10.11 -0.79 -33.78
N PRO A 301 11.05 -1.71 -33.46
CA PRO A 301 10.76 -3.13 -33.37
C PRO A 301 9.59 -3.46 -32.41
N ASP A 302 9.43 -2.69 -31.34
CA ASP A 302 8.38 -2.89 -30.35
C ASP A 302 7.02 -2.31 -30.82
N PRO A 303 5.94 -3.11 -30.82
CA PRO A 303 4.62 -2.67 -31.26
C PRO A 303 4.02 -1.49 -30.49
N GLU A 304 4.22 -1.43 -29.17
CA GLU A 304 3.67 -0.36 -28.34
C GLU A 304 4.44 0.94 -28.54
N VAL A 305 5.76 0.88 -28.79
CA VAL A 305 6.53 2.06 -29.20
C VAL A 305 5.98 2.62 -30.52
N ARG A 306 5.79 1.79 -31.56
CA ARG A 306 5.22 2.26 -32.84
C ARG A 306 3.86 2.94 -32.67
N LYS A 307 2.98 2.30 -31.87
CA LYS A 307 1.63 2.81 -31.58
C LYS A 307 1.71 4.17 -30.88
N ASN A 308 2.50 4.28 -29.82
CA ASN A 308 2.63 5.53 -29.06
C ASN A 308 3.30 6.64 -29.87
N SER A 309 4.33 6.34 -30.66
CA SER A 309 5.00 7.34 -31.50
C SER A 309 4.06 7.92 -32.56
N ARG A 310 3.26 7.07 -33.23
CA ARG A 310 2.26 7.54 -34.22
C ARG A 310 1.15 8.36 -33.56
N TRP A 311 0.65 7.91 -32.41
CA TRP A 311 -0.31 8.66 -31.61
C TRP A 311 0.24 10.03 -31.20
N ALA A 312 1.49 10.08 -30.72
CA ALA A 312 2.13 11.32 -30.29
C ALA A 312 2.31 12.30 -31.45
N VAL A 313 2.78 11.84 -32.61
CA VAL A 313 2.87 12.67 -33.84
C VAL A 313 1.50 13.23 -34.22
N GLN A 314 0.46 12.39 -34.28
CA GLN A 314 -0.89 12.83 -34.62
C GLN A 314 -1.43 13.84 -33.61
N GLN A 315 -1.20 13.62 -32.32
CA GLN A 315 -1.65 14.48 -31.23
C GLN A 315 -0.99 15.87 -31.31
N ILE A 316 0.32 15.93 -31.54
CA ILE A 316 1.08 17.18 -31.71
C ILE A 316 0.56 17.96 -32.92
N LEU A 317 0.41 17.31 -34.08
CA LEU A 317 -0.08 17.95 -35.31
C LEU A 317 -1.50 18.48 -35.17
N THR A 318 -2.37 17.76 -34.44
CA THR A 318 -3.76 18.17 -34.21
C THR A 318 -3.82 19.40 -33.31
N ARG A 319 -3.02 19.45 -32.24
CA ARG A 319 -2.93 20.62 -31.35
C ARG A 319 -2.35 21.84 -32.07
N GLY A 320 -1.31 21.66 -32.89
CA GLY A 320 -0.71 22.76 -33.65
C GLY A 320 -1.70 23.46 -34.60
N LYS A 321 -2.62 22.70 -35.23
CA LYS A 321 -3.67 23.24 -36.09
C LYS A 321 -4.75 24.03 -35.34
N MET A 322 -5.02 23.70 -34.07
CA MET A 322 -6.02 24.41 -33.26
C MET A 322 -5.50 25.75 -32.72
N VAL A 323 -4.19 25.95 -32.61
CA VAL A 323 -3.58 27.21 -32.12
C VAL A 323 -3.41 28.25 -33.24
N GLN A 324 -3.46 27.81 -34.50
CA GLN A 324 -3.31 28.66 -35.70
C GLN A 324 -4.64 29.17 -36.28
N ASN A 325 -5.78 28.75 -35.73
CA ASN A 325 -7.14 29.19 -36.08
C ASN A 325 -7.74 29.99 -34.92
#